data_AF-A0A7W0VGE3-F1
#
_entry.id   AF-A0A7W0VGE3-F1
#
_cell.length_a   1.000
_cell.length_b   1.000
_cell.length_c   1.000
_cell.angle_alpha   90.00
_cell.angle_beta   90.00
_cell.angle_gamma   90.00
#
_symmetry.space_group_name_H-M   'P 1'
#
loop_
_entity.id
_entity.type
_entity.pdbx_description
1 polymer ?
#
loop_
_entity_poly.entity_id
_entity_poly.type
_entity_poly.pdbx_seq_one_letter_code
_entity_poly.pdbx_strand_id
1 'polypeptide(L)'
;MRNMLGLAVVAAVLSPLAACSSSKSTQVSAEDARDLLIDRNWLDRMPETDRDHLFVYRFVPNMGGGVFQDRTLYKGTFELFSFSVKDSEITFKLHETKTEVTSGYTIATVEGPPPFDLKLTIADDPRGPKVYFGMKSETDRDGTGLDRLLQSQR
;
A
#
# COMPACT_ATOMS: atom_id res chain seq x y z
N MET A 1 -40.31 -62.81 -2.53
CA MET A 1 -41.69 -62.32 -2.26
C MET A 1 -41.63 -61.32 -1.11
N ARG A 2 -42.21 -60.13 -1.31
CA ARG A 2 -42.55 -59.06 -0.33
C ARG A 2 -41.34 -58.36 0.33
N ASN A 3 -41.28 -57.04 0.56
CA ASN A 3 -41.99 -55.80 0.21
C ASN A 3 -41.04 -54.70 0.79
N MET A 4 -40.58 -53.71 0.03
CA MET A 4 -41.15 -52.35 -0.12
C MET A 4 -41.01 -51.39 1.09
N LEU A 5 -40.68 -50.13 0.75
CA LEU A 5 -40.63 -48.87 1.54
C LEU A 5 -39.41 -48.69 2.47
N GLY A 6 -38.62 -47.61 2.43
CA GLY A 6 -38.81 -46.28 1.82
C GLY A 6 -38.84 -45.21 2.92
N LEU A 7 -37.76 -44.45 3.07
CA LEU A 7 -37.80 -43.10 3.64
C LEU A 7 -36.58 -42.30 3.17
N ALA A 8 -36.84 -41.35 2.26
CA ALA A 8 -35.87 -40.35 1.83
C ALA A 8 -35.89 -39.19 2.83
N VAL A 9 -34.75 -38.87 3.43
CA VAL A 9 -34.56 -37.64 4.21
C VAL A 9 -33.80 -36.67 3.32
N VAL A 10 -34.51 -35.66 2.81
CA VAL A 10 -33.93 -34.51 2.11
C VAL A 10 -33.43 -33.54 3.17
N ALA A 11 -32.13 -33.54 3.43
CA ALA A 11 -31.47 -32.52 4.25
C ALA A 11 -31.13 -31.32 3.36
N ALA A 12 -31.93 -30.25 3.44
CA ALA A 12 -31.61 -28.97 2.85
C ALA A 12 -30.50 -28.28 3.65
N VAL A 13 -29.27 -28.32 3.14
CA VAL A 13 -28.14 -27.57 3.70
C VAL A 13 -28.25 -26.11 3.23
N LEU A 14 -28.69 -25.25 4.14
CA LEU A 14 -28.61 -23.79 4.02
C LEU A 14 -27.14 -23.36 4.18
N SER A 15 -26.45 -23.15 3.05
CA SER A 15 -25.12 -22.54 3.07
C SER A 15 -25.25 -21.01 3.27
N PRO A 16 -24.59 -20.41 4.27
CA PRO A 16 -24.60 -18.96 4.44
C PRO A 16 -23.83 -18.30 3.29
N LEU A 17 -24.50 -17.36 2.61
CA LEU A 17 -23.85 -16.43 1.68
C LEU A 17 -22.86 -15.59 2.50
N ALA A 18 -21.57 -15.92 2.38
CA ALA A 18 -20.50 -15.04 2.80
C ALA A 18 -20.57 -13.78 1.92
N ALA A 19 -21.22 -12.74 2.44
CA ALA A 19 -21.17 -11.40 1.89
C ALA A 19 -19.76 -10.85 2.10
N CYS A 20 -18.83 -11.21 1.21
CA CYS A 20 -17.57 -10.50 1.06
C CYS A 20 -17.92 -9.09 0.57
N SER A 21 -17.98 -8.10 1.46
CA SER A 21 -18.02 -6.70 1.07
C SER A 21 -16.68 -6.36 0.42
N SER A 22 -16.58 -6.47 -0.91
CA SER A 22 -15.43 -5.95 -1.64
C SER A 22 -15.47 -4.43 -1.50
N SER A 23 -14.57 -3.86 -0.70
CA SER A 23 -14.29 -2.43 -0.76
C SER A 23 -13.95 -2.07 -2.22
N LYS A 24 -14.58 -1.02 -2.75
CA LYS A 24 -14.37 -0.59 -4.15
C LYS A 24 -12.97 0.00 -4.26
N SER A 25 -12.04 -0.75 -4.84
CA SER A 25 -10.76 -0.21 -5.30
C SER A 25 -10.78 -0.03 -6.80
N THR A 26 -10.42 1.16 -7.29
CA THR A 26 -10.27 1.42 -8.72
C THR A 26 -8.80 1.58 -9.04
N GLN A 27 -8.24 0.65 -9.82
CA GLN A 27 -6.87 0.77 -10.30
C GLN A 27 -6.75 1.98 -11.22
N VAL A 28 -5.70 2.79 -11.03
CA VAL A 28 -5.43 3.96 -11.88
C VAL A 28 -4.68 3.53 -13.15
N SER A 29 -4.68 4.38 -14.17
CA SER A 29 -3.92 4.12 -15.40
C SER A 29 -2.41 4.06 -15.11
N ALA A 30 -1.61 3.43 -15.96
CA ALA A 30 -0.16 3.36 -15.76
C ALA A 30 0.50 4.75 -15.77
N GLU A 31 0.00 5.66 -16.63
CA GLU A 31 0.45 7.05 -16.68
C GLU A 31 0.15 7.79 -15.37
N ASP A 32 -1.11 7.72 -14.90
CA ASP A 32 -1.48 8.32 -13.62
C ASP A 32 -0.71 7.69 -12.46
N ALA A 33 -0.46 6.38 -12.50
CA ALA A 33 0.28 5.68 -11.45
C ALA A 33 1.73 6.18 -11.35
N ARG A 34 2.38 6.50 -12.47
CA ARG A 34 3.73 7.06 -12.48
C ARG A 34 3.76 8.43 -11.80
N ASP A 35 2.82 9.30 -12.16
CA ASP A 35 2.74 10.65 -11.60
C ASP A 35 2.30 10.61 -10.13
N LEU A 36 1.47 9.62 -9.78
CA LEU A 36 1.07 9.35 -8.40
C LEU A 36 2.16 8.67 -7.57
N LEU A 37 3.22 8.10 -8.15
CA LEU A 37 4.25 7.41 -7.34
C LEU A 37 5.14 8.41 -6.58
N ILE A 38 5.39 9.57 -7.18
CA ILE A 38 6.47 10.48 -6.77
C ILE A 38 6.02 11.56 -5.78
N ASP A 39 7.01 12.09 -5.06
CA ASP A 39 6.96 13.25 -4.18
C ASP A 39 5.99 13.16 -2.98
N ARG A 40 5.59 11.95 -2.56
CA ARG A 40 4.72 11.71 -1.39
C ARG A 40 5.19 10.60 -0.47
N ASN A 41 4.64 10.56 0.74
CA ASN A 41 4.88 9.47 1.68
C ASN A 41 3.97 8.28 1.37
N TRP A 42 4.59 7.11 1.29
CA TRP A 42 3.94 5.81 1.17
C TRP A 42 4.14 5.04 2.46
N LEU A 43 3.12 5.00 3.30
CA LEU A 43 3.15 4.38 4.64
C LEU A 43 2.65 2.94 4.55
N ASP A 44 3.34 1.99 5.16
CA ASP A 44 2.91 0.59 5.22
C ASP A 44 1.58 0.39 5.96
N ARG A 45 1.30 1.27 6.93
CA ARG A 45 0.08 1.27 7.72
C ARG A 45 -0.28 2.68 8.16
N MET A 46 -1.50 2.79 8.67
CA MET A 46 -1.99 4.05 9.23
C MET A 46 -1.40 4.22 10.62
N PRO A 47 -0.73 5.35 10.92
CA PRO A 47 -0.36 5.65 12.29
C PRO A 47 -1.61 6.01 13.10
N GLU A 48 -1.74 5.39 14.27
CA GLU A 48 -2.67 5.73 15.33
C GLU A 48 -2.01 6.70 16.34
N THR A 49 -0.69 6.59 16.50
CA THR A 49 0.08 7.43 17.42
C THR A 49 1.39 7.96 16.82
N ASP A 50 1.97 8.99 17.43
CA ASP A 50 3.29 9.53 17.03
C ASP A 50 4.47 8.58 17.29
N ARG A 51 4.23 7.50 18.04
CA ARG A 51 5.22 6.47 18.38
C ARG A 51 5.13 5.22 17.52
N ASP A 52 4.15 5.16 16.63
CA ASP A 52 3.98 4.01 15.76
C ASP A 52 5.18 3.88 14.83
N HIS A 53 5.71 2.65 14.74
CA HIS A 53 6.75 2.33 13.77
C HIS A 53 6.13 2.13 12.40
N LEU A 54 6.73 2.75 11.39
CA LEU A 54 6.26 2.81 10.02
C LEU A 54 7.42 2.51 9.08
N PHE A 55 7.12 1.72 8.05
CA PHE A 55 7.95 1.64 6.86
C PHE A 55 7.43 2.64 5.83
N VAL A 56 8.30 3.56 5.44
CA VAL A 56 7.93 4.68 4.58
C VAL A 56 8.79 4.70 3.33
N TYR A 57 8.15 4.59 2.18
CA TYR A 57 8.79 4.96 0.92
C TYR A 57 8.52 6.42 0.59
N ARG A 58 9.53 7.06 -0.01
CA ARG A 58 9.34 8.26 -0.79
C ARG A 58 10.21 8.23 -2.04
N PHE A 59 9.58 8.46 -3.18
CA PHE A 59 10.24 8.52 -4.49
C PHE A 59 10.43 10.00 -4.88
N VAL A 60 11.67 10.49 -4.96
CA VAL A 60 11.99 11.92 -5.16
C VAL A 60 12.94 12.11 -6.34
N PRO A 61 12.45 12.09 -7.59
CA PRO A 61 13.29 12.19 -8.79
C PRO A 61 14.26 13.38 -8.78
N ASN A 62 13.81 14.52 -8.26
CA ASN A 62 14.60 15.75 -8.18
C ASN A 62 15.84 15.64 -7.28
N MET A 63 15.89 14.65 -6.39
CA MET A 63 17.05 14.34 -5.53
C MET A 63 17.89 13.17 -6.07
N GLY A 64 17.59 12.69 -7.28
CA GLY A 64 18.33 11.59 -7.92
C GLY A 64 17.94 10.20 -7.45
N GLY A 65 16.82 10.03 -6.72
CA GLY A 65 16.45 8.72 -6.18
C GLY A 65 15.23 8.75 -5.27
N GLY A 66 15.15 7.77 -4.38
CA GLY A 66 14.16 7.68 -3.32
C GLY A 66 14.80 7.39 -1.98
N VAL A 67 13.97 7.43 -0.95
CA VAL A 67 14.34 7.08 0.42
C VAL A 67 13.37 6.04 0.96
N PHE A 68 13.91 4.98 1.54
CA PHE A 68 13.17 4.07 2.40
C PHE A 68 13.47 4.42 3.85
N GLN A 69 12.47 4.51 4.70
CA GLN A 69 12.62 4.88 6.10
C GLN A 69 12.01 3.81 6.98
N ASP A 70 12.72 3.47 8.04
CA ASP A 70 12.21 2.70 9.17
C ASP A 70 12.16 3.63 10.39
N ARG A 71 10.96 4.13 10.70
CA ARG A 71 10.81 5.33 11.54
C ARG A 71 9.53 5.35 12.37
N THR A 72 9.55 6.15 13.42
CA THR A 72 8.34 6.79 13.97
C THR A 72 8.12 8.16 13.31
N LEU A 73 7.16 8.93 13.80
CA LEU A 73 6.97 10.31 13.32
C LEU A 73 8.22 11.17 13.55
N TYR A 74 8.92 10.97 14.68
CA TYR A 74 10.00 11.85 15.14
C TYR A 74 11.42 11.30 14.98
N LYS A 75 11.59 9.97 14.87
CA LYS A 75 12.93 9.35 14.81
C LYS A 75 12.93 8.16 13.86
N GLY A 76 14.04 7.88 13.21
CA GLY A 76 14.17 6.68 12.39
C GLY A 76 15.53 6.55 11.71
N THR A 77 15.68 5.48 10.96
CA THR A 77 16.78 5.27 10.02
C THR A 77 16.26 5.44 8.59
N PHE A 78 17.17 5.69 7.66
CA PHE A 78 16.83 5.79 6.26
C PHE A 78 17.90 5.15 5.38
N GLU A 79 17.48 4.70 4.21
CA GLU A 79 18.35 4.24 3.13
C GLU A 79 18.00 5.00 1.85
N LEU A 80 19.03 5.47 1.14
CA LEU A 80 18.89 6.07 -0.19
C LEU A 80 19.01 4.99 -1.27
N PHE A 81 18.16 5.09 -2.29
CA PHE A 81 18.20 4.24 -3.46
C PHE A 81 18.00 5.07 -4.74
N SER A 82 18.52 4.63 -5.88
CA SER A 82 18.07 5.15 -7.16
C SER A 82 16.87 4.34 -7.66
N PHE A 83 15.99 4.97 -8.42
CA PHE A 83 14.91 4.25 -9.08
C PHE A 83 14.64 4.76 -10.48
N SER A 84 14.02 3.92 -11.30
CA SER A 84 13.44 4.29 -12.58
C SER A 84 12.08 3.62 -12.73
N VAL A 85 11.15 4.30 -13.41
CA VAL A 85 9.83 3.76 -13.71
C VAL A 85 9.69 3.61 -15.21
N LYS A 86 9.23 2.44 -15.65
CA LYS A 86 8.84 2.18 -17.03
C LYS A 86 7.54 1.40 -17.02
N ASP A 87 6.54 1.91 -17.71
CA ASP A 87 5.21 1.31 -17.79
C ASP A 87 4.63 1.02 -16.39
N SER A 88 4.48 -0.25 -16.01
CA SER A 88 4.01 -0.67 -14.68
C SER A 88 5.09 -1.37 -13.85
N GLU A 89 6.35 -1.02 -14.09
CA GLU A 89 7.52 -1.55 -13.37
C GLU A 89 8.34 -0.44 -12.72
N ILE A 90 8.85 -0.72 -11.51
CA ILE A 90 9.86 0.08 -10.82
C ILE A 90 11.13 -0.75 -10.75
N THR A 91 12.25 -0.17 -11.19
CA THR A 91 13.58 -0.71 -10.94
C THR A 91 14.22 0.04 -9.79
N PHE A 92 14.58 -0.68 -8.73
CA PHE A 92 15.29 -0.18 -7.55
C PHE A 92 16.77 -0.51 -7.66
N LYS A 93 17.63 0.45 -7.33
CA LYS A 93 19.08 0.25 -7.15
C LYS A 93 19.45 0.61 -5.72
N LEU A 94 19.64 -0.41 -4.90
CA LEU A 94 20.01 -0.27 -3.48
C LEU A 94 21.51 -0.07 -3.35
N HIS A 95 21.91 1.13 -2.91
CA HIS A 95 23.32 1.51 -2.88
C HIS A 95 24.10 0.79 -1.80
N GLU A 96 23.48 0.46 -0.67
CA GLU A 96 24.15 -0.23 0.44
C GLU A 96 24.44 -1.69 0.07
N THR A 97 23.42 -2.42 -0.37
CA THR A 97 23.53 -3.87 -0.66
C THR A 97 24.04 -4.18 -2.07
N LYS A 98 24.18 -3.16 -2.93
CA LYS A 98 24.52 -3.30 -4.37
C LYS A 98 23.53 -4.19 -5.13
N THR A 99 22.28 -4.22 -4.68
CA THR A 99 21.23 -5.03 -5.28
C THR A 99 20.41 -4.19 -6.25
N GLU A 100 20.02 -4.80 -7.37
CA GLU A 100 19.05 -4.26 -8.30
C GLU A 100 17.83 -5.16 -8.35
N VAL A 101 16.64 -4.58 -8.22
CA VAL A 101 15.36 -5.30 -8.21
C VAL A 101 14.40 -4.58 -9.14
N THR A 102 13.83 -5.30 -10.11
CA THR A 102 12.72 -4.80 -10.91
C THR A 102 11.45 -5.48 -10.43
N SER A 103 10.43 -4.68 -10.11
CA SER A 103 9.15 -5.15 -9.61
C SER A 103 8.00 -4.49 -10.35
N GLY A 104 6.97 -5.26 -10.66
CA GLY A 104 5.68 -4.70 -11.02
C GLY A 104 5.12 -3.85 -9.88
N TYR A 105 4.42 -2.76 -10.22
CA TYR A 105 3.70 -1.94 -9.25
C TYR A 105 2.33 -1.52 -9.77
N THR A 106 1.41 -1.28 -8.83
CA THR A 106 0.11 -0.69 -9.12
C THR A 106 -0.25 0.36 -8.08
N ILE A 107 -1.05 1.34 -8.51
CA ILE A 107 -1.71 2.27 -7.61
C ILE A 107 -3.22 2.16 -7.83
N ALA A 108 -3.98 2.13 -6.74
CA ALA A 108 -5.43 2.16 -6.79
C ALA A 108 -5.95 3.27 -5.87
N THR A 109 -7.08 3.87 -6.27
CA THR A 109 -7.88 4.66 -5.33
C THR A 109 -8.64 3.71 -4.41
N VAL A 110 -8.70 4.06 -3.12
CA VAL A 110 -9.35 3.26 -2.08
C VAL A 110 -10.18 4.14 -1.15
N GLU A 111 -11.25 3.58 -0.59
CA GLU A 111 -12.02 4.19 0.50
C GLU A 111 -11.34 3.88 1.84
N GLY A 112 -10.13 4.41 2.05
CA GLY A 112 -9.40 4.29 3.31
C GLY A 112 -9.88 5.27 4.37
N PRO A 113 -9.43 5.12 5.64
CA PRO A 113 -9.65 6.14 6.65
C PRO A 113 -9.11 7.49 6.15
N PRO A 114 -9.90 8.58 6.21
CA PRO A 114 -9.39 9.90 5.86
C PRO A 114 -8.08 10.19 6.59
N PRO A 115 -7.04 10.67 5.90
CA PRO A 115 -7.00 11.25 4.54
C PRO A 115 -6.58 10.26 3.44
N PHE A 116 -6.39 8.97 3.76
CA PHE A 116 -5.71 8.02 2.88
C PHE A 116 -6.65 7.48 1.81
N ASP A 117 -6.40 7.86 0.57
CA ASP A 117 -7.21 7.55 -0.59
C ASP A 117 -6.45 6.80 -1.69
N LEU A 118 -5.15 6.51 -1.47
CA LEU A 118 -4.31 5.75 -2.39
C LEU A 118 -3.76 4.49 -1.73
N LYS A 119 -3.64 3.42 -2.53
CA LYS A 119 -2.95 2.19 -2.19
C LYS A 119 -1.91 1.88 -3.27
N LEU A 120 -0.63 1.86 -2.90
CA LEU A 120 0.48 1.38 -3.70
C LEU A 120 0.72 -0.11 -3.39
N THR A 121 0.91 -0.92 -4.43
CA THR A 121 1.36 -2.31 -4.32
C THR A 121 2.63 -2.51 -5.14
N ILE A 122 3.68 -3.06 -4.55
CA ILE A 122 4.96 -3.42 -5.18
C ILE A 122 5.14 -4.94 -5.02
N ALA A 123 5.05 -5.70 -6.11
CA ALA A 123 4.95 -7.16 -6.07
C ALA A 123 6.17 -7.84 -5.41
N ASP A 124 7.36 -7.42 -5.81
CA ASP A 124 8.67 -7.91 -5.39
C ASP A 124 9.44 -6.81 -4.68
N ASP A 125 8.80 -6.22 -3.66
CA ASP A 125 9.36 -5.14 -2.87
C ASP A 125 10.69 -5.57 -2.19
N PRO A 126 11.79 -4.83 -2.38
CA PRO A 126 13.09 -5.22 -1.84
C PRO A 126 13.24 -4.98 -0.33
N ARG A 127 12.30 -4.27 0.30
CA ARG A 127 12.29 -3.96 1.74
C ARG A 127 11.04 -4.49 2.47
N GLY A 128 9.97 -4.77 1.74
CA GLY A 128 8.64 -5.08 2.29
C GLY A 128 7.99 -3.85 2.93
N PRO A 129 6.67 -3.87 3.21
CA PRO A 129 5.75 -5.01 3.21
C PRO A 129 4.87 -5.12 1.94
N LYS A 130 5.32 -4.58 0.79
CA LYS A 130 4.66 -4.64 -0.52
C LYS A 130 3.45 -3.73 -0.70
N VAL A 131 2.69 -3.47 0.36
CA VAL A 131 1.52 -2.59 0.32
C VAL A 131 1.81 -1.34 1.14
N TYR A 132 1.51 -0.19 0.54
CA TYR A 132 1.61 1.10 1.18
C TYR A 132 0.39 1.95 0.84
N PHE A 133 0.19 2.98 1.62
CA PHE A 133 -0.91 3.91 1.48
C PHE A 133 -0.39 5.33 1.45
N GLY A 134 -1.10 6.17 0.71
CA GLY A 134 -0.73 7.56 0.53
C GLY A 134 -1.97 8.44 0.42
N MET A 135 -1.72 9.74 0.35
CA MET A 135 -2.75 10.75 0.14
C MET A 135 -2.53 11.38 -1.22
N LYS A 136 -3.58 11.47 -2.04
CA LYS A 136 -3.54 12.19 -3.31
C LYS A 136 -3.27 13.69 -3.12
N SER A 137 -3.74 14.26 -2.01
CA SER A 137 -3.54 15.67 -1.67
C SER A 137 -2.13 15.98 -1.14
N GLU A 138 -1.32 14.97 -0.81
CA GLU A 138 0.03 15.20 -0.32
C GLU A 138 0.92 15.65 -1.47
N THR A 139 1.30 16.91 -1.41
CA THR A 139 2.33 17.52 -2.26
C THR A 139 3.53 17.98 -1.43
N ASP A 140 3.49 17.73 -0.11
CA ASP A 140 4.36 18.39 0.85
C ASP A 140 5.69 17.67 1.06
N ARG A 141 6.78 18.44 1.10
CA ARG A 141 8.15 17.92 1.17
C ARG A 141 8.64 17.65 2.58
N ASP A 142 8.05 18.25 3.60
CA ASP A 142 8.59 18.23 4.95
C ASP A 142 7.88 17.26 5.93
N GLY A 143 6.77 16.64 5.52
CA GLY A 143 6.01 15.69 6.35
C GLY A 143 5.15 16.34 7.45
N THR A 144 5.02 17.67 7.46
CA THR A 144 4.19 18.39 8.44
C THR A 144 2.69 18.07 8.31
N GLY A 145 2.26 17.66 7.11
CA GLY A 145 0.89 17.21 6.87
C GLY A 145 0.45 16.03 7.74
N LEU A 146 1.34 15.05 7.96
CA LEU A 146 1.03 13.85 8.75
C LEU A 146 0.92 14.17 10.25
N ASP A 147 1.82 15.00 10.78
CA ASP A 147 1.77 15.43 12.19
C ASP A 147 0.48 16.20 12.48
N ARG A 148 0.12 17.15 11.61
CA ARG A 148 -1.14 17.89 11.72
C ARG A 148 -2.36 16.96 11.72
N LEU A 149 -2.33 15.91 10.90
CA LEU A 149 -3.40 14.94 10.84
C LEU A 149 -3.58 14.21 12.18
N LEU A 150 -2.49 13.67 12.72
CA LEU A 150 -2.52 12.92 13.98
C LEU A 150 -2.97 13.79 15.15
N GLN A 151 -2.63 15.08 15.12
CA GLN A 151 -3.11 16.05 16.12
C GLN A 151 -4.61 16.33 16.00
N SER A 152 -5.19 16.31 14.79
CA SER A 152 -6.62 16.55 14.57
C SER A 152 -7.55 15.42 15.01
N GLN A 153 -6.99 14.22 15.26
CA GLN A 153 -7.74 13.04 15.71
C GLN A 153 -7.77 12.88 17.23
N ARG A 154 -7.11 13.77 17.99
CA ARG A 154 -7.11 13.80 19.46
C ARG A 154 -8.16 14.76 20.00
#